data_AF-A0A2M8AX44-F1
#
_entry.id   AF-A0A2M8AX44-F1
#
_cell.length_a   1.000
_cell.length_b   1.000
_cell.length_c   1.000
_cell.angle_alpha   90.00
_cell.angle_beta   90.00
_cell.angle_gamma   90.00
#
_symmetry.space_group_name_H-M   'P 1'
#
loop_
_entity.id
_entity.type
_entity.pdbx_description
1 polymer ?
#
loop_
_entity_poly.entity_id
_entity_poly.type
_entity_poly.pdbx_seq_one_letter_code
_entity_poly.pdbx_strand_id
1 'polypeptide(L)' 'IFSNYEQAVQYLESREEMPVIKASGLAAGKGVILPETLKEAIDALGQIMKQRLFGAAGET' A
#
# COMPACT_ATOMS: atom_id res chain seq x y z
N ILE A 1 -5.96 0.10 -8.36
CA ILE A 1 -6.39 -0.73 -7.21
C ILE A 1 -5.72 -2.07 -7.39
N PHE A 2 -5.07 -2.60 -6.36
CA PHE A 2 -4.30 -3.85 -6.40
C PHE A 2 -4.73 -4.74 -5.25
N SER A 3 -4.95 -6.02 -5.52
CA SER A 3 -5.23 -7.07 -4.52
C SER A 3 -4.08 -8.07 -4.34
N ASN A 4 -3.03 -7.96 -5.17
CA ASN A 4 -1.81 -8.76 -5.07
C ASN A 4 -0.61 -7.85 -4.72
N TYR A 5 0.16 -8.27 -3.71
CA TYR A 5 1.30 -7.51 -3.20
C TYR A 5 2.40 -7.36 -4.25
N GLU A 6 2.75 -8.45 -4.94
CA GLU A 6 3.84 -8.46 -5.92
C GLU A 6 3.55 -7.52 -7.09
N GLN A 7 2.30 -7.49 -7.58
CA GLN A 7 1.85 -6.55 -8.61
C GLN A 7 1.92 -5.09 -8.14
N ALA A 8 1.57 -4.82 -6.87
CA ALA A 8 1.66 -3.48 -6.31
C ALA A 8 3.12 -3.02 -6.16
N VAL A 9 4.04 -3.91 -5.77
CA VAL A 9 5.48 -3.62 -5.70
C VAL A 9 6.05 -3.35 -7.09
N GLN A 10 5.75 -4.20 -8.08
CA GLN A 10 6.20 -3.98 -9.46
C GLN A 10 5.72 -2.63 -10.01
N TYR A 11 4.48 -2.24 -9.67
CA TYR A 11 3.97 -0.92 -10.02
C TYR A 11 4.81 0.19 -9.39
N LEU A 12 5.12 0.12 -8.09
CA LEU A 12 5.97 1.12 -7.41
C LEU A 12 7.36 1.21 -8.04
N GLU A 13 7.99 0.08 -8.34
CA GLU A 13 9.33 0.04 -8.95
C GLU A 13 9.37 0.62 -10.37
N SER A 14 8.25 0.56 -11.10
CA SER A 14 8.14 1.12 -12.45
C SER A 14 7.95 2.64 -12.50
N ARG A 15 7.77 3.30 -11.35
CA ARG A 15 7.46 4.73 -11.27
C ARG A 15 8.67 5.57 -10.89
N GLU A 16 8.77 6.74 -11.53
CA GLU A 16 9.77 7.76 -11.18
C GLU A 16 9.34 8.60 -9.95
N GLU A 17 8.04 8.65 -9.65
CA GLU A 17 7.47 9.46 -8.58
C GLU A 17 6.81 8.58 -7.51
N MET A 18 6.88 9.03 -6.25
CA MET A 18 6.26 8.34 -5.13
C MET A 18 4.74 8.54 -5.11
N PRO A 19 3.94 7.47 -5.22
CA PRO A 19 2.49 7.60 -5.14
C PRO A 19 2.01 7.65 -3.70
N VAL A 20 0.83 8.24 -3.51
CA VAL A 20 0.08 8.09 -2.26
C VAL A 20 -0.49 6.66 -2.19
N ILE A 21 -0.13 5.91 -1.15
CA ILE A 21 -0.67 4.58 -0.91
C ILE A 21 -1.96 4.71 -0.12
N LYS A 22 -3.02 4.07 -0.61
CA LYS A 22 -4.33 4.05 0.05
C LYS A 22 -4.80 2.62 0.23
N ALA A 23 -5.04 2.20 1.47
CA ALA A 23 -5.72 0.94 1.76
C ALA A 23 -7.20 1.07 1.36
N SER A 24 -7.70 0.11 0.58
CA SER A 24 -9.12 -0.01 0.23
C SER A 24 -9.93 -0.51 1.43
N GLY A 25 -11.20 -0.09 1.55
CA GLY A 25 -12.11 -0.53 2.61
C GLY A 25 -12.33 0.48 3.74
N LEU A 26 -13.08 0.05 4.76
CA LEU A 26 -13.61 0.90 5.83
C LEU A 26 -12.55 1.17 6.91
N ALA A 27 -11.39 1.70 6.51
CA ALA A 27 -10.26 1.98 7.41
C ALA A 27 -10.51 3.19 8.34
N ALA A 28 -11.77 3.55 8.62
CA ALA A 28 -12.18 4.70 9.46
C ALA A 28 -11.47 6.03 9.12
N GLY A 29 -11.07 6.24 7.86
CA GLY A 29 -10.28 7.40 7.41
C GLY A 29 -8.77 7.31 7.67
N LYS A 30 -8.29 6.20 8.25
CA LYS A 30 -6.88 5.89 8.54
C LYS A 30 -6.42 4.78 7.59
N GLY A 31 -5.94 5.17 6.42
CA GLY A 31 -5.40 4.22 5.45
C GLY A 31 -4.61 4.89 4.34
N VAL A 32 -4.24 6.15 4.53
CA VAL A 32 -3.47 6.94 3.57
C VAL A 32 -2.04 7.05 4.09
N ILE A 33 -1.08 6.63 3.28
CA ILE A 33 0.35 6.69 3.58
C ILE A 33 1.00 7.49 2.45
N LEU A 34 1.84 8.46 2.81
CA LEU A 34 2.63 9.25 1.89
C LEU A 34 4.10 8.86 2.06
N PRO A 35 4.59 7.85 1.31
CA PRO A 35 5.97 7.44 1.40
C PRO A 35 6.89 8.46 0.73
N GLU A 36 8.05 8.73 1.32
CA GLU A 36 9.10 9.58 0.76
C GLU A 36 10.08 8.79 -0.10
N THR A 37 10.14 7.46 0.10
CA THR A 37 11.07 6.57 -0.60
C THR A 37 10.40 5.30 -1.10
N LEU A 38 10.97 4.69 -2.14
CA LEU A 38 10.50 3.39 -2.66
C LEU A 38 10.50 2.31 -1.57
N LYS A 39 11.53 2.29 -0.71
CA LYS A 39 11.62 1.35 0.41
C LYS A 39 10.45 1.52 1.37
N GLU A 40 10.16 2.74 1.78
CA GLU A 40 9.03 3.04 2.67
C GLU A 40 7.69 2.64 2.05
N ALA A 41 7.53 2.84 0.74
CA ALA A 41 6.34 2.42 0.02
C ALA A 41 6.16 0.90 0.00
N ILE A 42 7.24 0.14 -0.25
CA ILE A 42 7.23 -1.33 -0.21
C ILE A 42 6.94 -1.83 1.20
N ASP A 43 7.56 -1.24 2.22
CA ASP A 43 7.32 -1.58 3.63
C ASP A 43 5.86 -1.32 4.01
N ALA A 44 5.30 -0.17 3.58
CA ALA A 44 3.90 0.19 3.79
C ALA A 44 2.94 -0.81 3.12
N LEU A 45 3.20 -1.23 1.87
CA LEU A 45 2.43 -2.28 1.22
C LEU A 45 2.48 -3.60 2.00
N GLY A 46 3.65 -3.94 2.56
CA GLY A 46 3.83 -5.16 3.35
C GLY A 46 2.98 -5.12 4.63
N GLN A 47 2.98 -3.98 5.32
CA GLN A 47 2.16 -3.78 6.52
C GLN A 47 0.66 -3.88 6.19
N ILE A 48 0.21 -3.26 5.09
CA ILE A 48 -1.19 -3.26 4.68
C ILE A 48 -1.64 -4.65 4.22
N MET A 49 -0.97 -5.22 3.21
CA MET A 49 -1.46 -6.38 2.46
C MET A 49 -1.04 -7.73 3.06
N LYS A 50 0.07 -7.78 3.81
CA LYS A 50 0.55 -9.03 4.44
C LYS A 50 0.28 -9.06 5.93
N GLN A 51 0.57 -7.97 6.63
CA GLN A 51 0.43 -7.90 8.09
C GLN A 51 -0.97 -7.44 8.54
N ARG A 52 -1.83 -7.04 7.61
CA ARG A 52 -3.22 -6.61 7.86
C ARG A 52 -3.28 -5.50 8.90
N LEU A 53 -2.42 -4.49 8.76
CA LEU A 53 -2.32 -3.35 9.68
C LEU A 53 -3.69 -2.68 9.95
N PHE A 54 -4.58 -2.69 8.95
CA PHE A 54 -5.92 -2.13 9.04
C PHE A 54 -7.03 -3.20 9.09
N GLY A 55 -6.71 -4.41 9.54
CA GLY A 55 -7.66 -5.54 9.60
C GLY A 55 -8.04 -6.01 8.20
N ALA A 56 -9.35 -6.02 7.89
CA ALA A 56 -9.86 -6.39 6.57
C ALA A 56 -9.66 -5.29 5.50
N ALA A 57 -9.19 -4.09 5.89
CA ALA A 57 -8.88 -3.05 4.92
C ALA A 57 -7.53 -3.34 4.21
N GLY A 58 -7.55 -3.26 2.87
CA GLY A 58 -6.43 -3.61 2.00
C GLY A 58 -6.54 -4.99 1.33
N GLU A 59 -7.64 -5.73 1.49
CA GLU A 59 -7.82 -7.06 0.88
C GLU A 59 -8.15 -7.04 -0.64
N THR A 60 -8.66 -5.93 -1.20
CA THR A 60 -9.19 -5.87 -2.58
C THR A 60 -8.74 -4.65 -3.37
#